data_AF-A0A667WLH5-F1
#
_entry.id   AF-A0A667WLH5-F1
#
_cell.length_a   1.000
_cell.length_b   1.000
_cell.length_c   1.000
_cell.angle_alpha   90.00
_cell.angle_beta   90.00
_cell.angle_gamma   90.00
#
_symmetry.space_group_name_H-M   'P 1'
#
loop_
_entity.id
_entity.type
_entity.pdbx_description
1 polymer ?
#
loop_
_entity_poly.entity_id
_entity_poly.type
_entity_poly.pdbx_seq_one_letter_code
_entity_poly.pdbx_strand_id
1 'polypeptide(L)'
;MVGVKVIGNDSDFQPELAAAGSRLAVVKFTMAGCRPCVRIGPAFALLSNKYPQVVFLEVDVHVCQATAASNNISATPTFLFFRNRVRVDQYQGADAAGLEEKIKQHTENDPGNSEDSDIPKGYMDLMPFVNKAGCECLNESDDMGFDNCLNKEPSYLESDCDEQLLITIAFNQPVKLFSMKLVSSDFAKAPKEMKVFINLPRSMGFDDAERSEATQTLDLSEEDYKDDGLIPLRYVKFQNVQSVTLFVKSNQGDEETTKINYLTFIGTPVQATNMNDFKRAGRGEEGRESLSEREKEGWKERKKDRQEKRGREEAEAILLQIHPRTSLCQSCCTLRCNTHTHTHT
;
A
#
# COMPACT_ATOMS: atom_id res chain seq x y z
N MET A 1 -28.97 -13.98 -15.62
CA MET A 1 -28.14 -15.17 -15.95
C MET A 1 -26.70 -14.76 -15.75
N VAL A 2 -26.01 -15.36 -14.77
CA VAL A 2 -24.58 -15.12 -14.58
C VAL A 2 -23.89 -15.95 -15.66
N GLY A 3 -23.33 -15.27 -16.65
CA GLY A 3 -22.65 -15.88 -17.78
C GLY A 3 -21.24 -15.31 -17.92
N VAL A 4 -20.47 -15.89 -18.82
CA VAL A 4 -19.13 -15.40 -19.14
C VAL A 4 -19.24 -14.04 -19.83
N LYS A 5 -18.63 -13.02 -19.24
CA LYS A 5 -18.58 -11.67 -19.82
C LYS A 5 -17.35 -11.51 -20.71
N VAL A 6 -17.58 -11.17 -21.97
CA VAL A 6 -16.50 -10.92 -22.93
C VAL A 6 -16.01 -9.48 -22.80
N ILE A 7 -14.69 -9.31 -22.66
CA ILE A 7 -14.01 -8.02 -22.64
C ILE A 7 -13.62 -7.68 -24.07
N GLY A 8 -14.24 -6.64 -24.64
CA GLY A 8 -14.10 -6.27 -26.04
C GLY A 8 -12.93 -5.32 -26.35
N ASN A 9 -12.30 -4.73 -25.34
CA ASN A 9 -11.16 -3.83 -25.49
C ASN A 9 -10.35 -3.74 -24.18
N ASP A 10 -9.13 -3.22 -24.25
CA ASP A 10 -8.24 -3.09 -23.09
C ASP A 10 -8.77 -2.16 -21.98
N SER A 11 -9.51 -1.10 -22.32
CA SER A 11 -10.02 -0.16 -21.33
C SER A 11 -11.11 -0.72 -20.43
N ASP A 12 -11.83 -1.75 -20.88
CA ASP A 12 -12.92 -2.37 -20.13
C ASP A 12 -12.43 -3.38 -19.09
N PHE A 13 -11.20 -3.88 -19.20
CA PHE A 13 -10.68 -4.91 -18.31
C PHE A 13 -10.65 -4.47 -16.83
N GLN A 14 -10.04 -3.31 -16.55
CA GLN A 14 -9.89 -2.81 -15.18
C GLN A 14 -11.22 -2.44 -14.50
N PRO A 15 -12.16 -1.74 -15.17
CA PRO A 15 -13.50 -1.52 -14.63
C PRO A 15 -14.25 -2.80 -14.28
N GLU A 16 -14.19 -3.82 -15.12
CA GLU A 16 -14.87 -5.10 -14.86
C GLU A 16 -14.23 -5.85 -13.70
N LEU A 17 -12.91 -5.82 -13.61
CA LEU A 17 -12.19 -6.39 -12.49
C LEU A 17 -12.51 -5.64 -11.17
N ALA A 18 -12.68 -4.32 -11.24
CA ALA A 18 -13.10 -3.51 -10.09
C ALA A 18 -14.55 -3.79 -9.68
N ALA A 19 -15.45 -4.00 -10.65
CA ALA A 19 -16.86 -4.34 -10.40
C ALA A 19 -17.04 -5.74 -9.77
N ALA A 20 -16.05 -6.63 -9.92
CA ALA A 20 -16.04 -7.89 -9.19
C ALA A 20 -15.94 -7.69 -7.66
N GLY A 21 -15.25 -6.62 -7.21
CA GLY A 21 -15.08 -6.31 -5.80
C GLY A 21 -14.28 -7.39 -5.06
N SER A 22 -14.84 -7.87 -3.95
CA SER A 22 -14.29 -8.96 -3.13
C SER A 22 -14.53 -10.35 -3.71
N ARG A 23 -15.44 -10.48 -4.69
CA ARG A 23 -15.73 -11.76 -5.33
C ARG A 23 -14.53 -12.24 -6.14
N LEU A 24 -14.37 -13.56 -6.19
CA LEU A 24 -13.40 -14.18 -7.10
C LEU A 24 -13.79 -13.84 -8.54
N ALA A 25 -12.83 -13.35 -9.32
CA ALA A 25 -12.95 -13.17 -10.76
C ALA A 25 -11.99 -14.13 -11.48
N VAL A 26 -12.53 -14.95 -12.37
CA VAL A 26 -11.76 -15.89 -13.20
C VAL A 26 -11.74 -15.37 -14.62
N VAL A 27 -10.55 -15.02 -15.11
CA VAL A 27 -10.34 -14.44 -16.44
C VAL A 27 -9.73 -15.49 -17.36
N LYS A 28 -10.48 -15.93 -18.36
CA LYS A 28 -9.99 -16.81 -19.42
C LYS A 28 -9.37 -15.98 -20.55
N PHE A 29 -8.06 -16.08 -20.72
CA PHE A 29 -7.36 -15.57 -21.89
C PHE A 29 -7.44 -16.59 -23.04
N THR A 30 -7.96 -16.14 -24.17
CA THR A 30 -8.24 -16.96 -25.34
C THR A 30 -7.67 -16.34 -26.62
N MET A 31 -7.75 -17.08 -27.72
CA MET A 31 -7.25 -16.67 -29.02
C MET A 31 -8.09 -17.30 -30.13
N ALA A 32 -8.42 -16.52 -31.16
CA ALA A 32 -9.06 -17.04 -32.37
C ALA A 32 -8.27 -18.21 -32.99
N GLY A 33 -8.96 -19.32 -33.33
CA GLY A 33 -8.33 -20.51 -33.93
C GLY A 33 -7.61 -21.44 -32.93
N CYS A 34 -7.60 -21.12 -31.63
CA CYS A 34 -7.06 -22.00 -30.59
C CYS A 34 -8.00 -23.19 -30.31
N ARG A 35 -7.67 -24.37 -30.86
CA ARG A 35 -8.48 -25.59 -30.66
C ARG A 35 -8.66 -25.99 -29.18
N PRO A 36 -7.64 -25.92 -28.30
CA PRO A 36 -7.82 -26.15 -26.87
C PRO A 36 -8.78 -25.14 -26.22
N CYS A 37 -8.79 -23.88 -26.67
CA CYS A 37 -9.69 -22.85 -26.18
C CYS A 37 -11.15 -23.13 -26.54
N VAL A 38 -11.40 -23.63 -27.75
CA VAL A 38 -12.73 -24.06 -28.20
C VAL A 38 -13.24 -25.23 -27.35
N ARG A 39 -12.36 -26.19 -27.00
CA ARG A 39 -12.73 -27.35 -26.16
C ARG A 39 -13.15 -26.94 -24.74
N ILE A 40 -12.42 -26.02 -24.13
CA ILE A 40 -12.68 -25.62 -22.73
C ILE A 40 -13.82 -24.60 -22.60
N GLY A 41 -14.17 -23.89 -23.68
CA GLY A 41 -15.21 -22.86 -23.70
C GLY A 41 -16.56 -23.30 -23.10
N PRO A 42 -17.16 -24.43 -23.55
CA PRO A 42 -18.42 -24.93 -22.99
C PRO A 42 -18.32 -25.27 -21.50
N ALA A 43 -17.22 -25.89 -21.07
CA ALA A 43 -16.99 -26.19 -19.66
C ALA A 43 -16.89 -24.92 -18.81
N PHE A 44 -16.18 -23.90 -19.31
CA PHE A 44 -16.06 -22.59 -18.64
C PHE A 44 -17.43 -21.91 -18.50
N ALA A 45 -18.27 -21.98 -19.53
CA ALA A 45 -19.64 -21.46 -19.45
C ALA A 45 -20.50 -22.25 -18.44
N LEU A 46 -20.38 -23.57 -18.38
CA LEU A 46 -21.06 -24.39 -17.37
C LEU A 46 -20.59 -24.03 -15.95
N LEU A 47 -19.29 -23.82 -15.75
CA LEU A 47 -18.73 -23.38 -14.47
C LEU A 47 -19.28 -22.01 -14.06
N SER A 48 -19.47 -21.08 -15.00
CA SER A 48 -20.08 -19.78 -14.71
C SER A 48 -21.52 -19.86 -14.19
N ASN A 49 -22.27 -20.87 -14.65
CA ASN A 49 -23.62 -21.14 -14.13
C ASN A 49 -23.57 -21.87 -12.78
N LYS A 50 -22.56 -22.71 -12.56
CA LYS A 50 -22.38 -23.49 -11.32
C LYS A 50 -21.92 -22.65 -10.14
N TYR A 51 -21.11 -21.61 -10.41
CA TYR A 51 -20.55 -20.72 -9.39
C TYR A 51 -21.03 -19.27 -9.60
N PRO A 52 -22.31 -18.96 -9.35
CA PRO A 52 -22.88 -17.62 -9.61
C PRO A 52 -22.26 -16.51 -8.74
N GLN A 53 -21.59 -16.86 -7.65
CA GLN A 53 -20.83 -15.95 -6.79
C GLN A 53 -19.48 -15.52 -7.39
N VAL A 54 -19.00 -16.23 -8.41
CA VAL A 54 -17.72 -15.96 -9.09
C VAL A 54 -18.00 -15.17 -10.38
N VAL A 55 -17.15 -14.18 -10.67
CA VAL A 55 -17.22 -13.40 -11.90
C VAL A 55 -16.39 -14.09 -12.98
N PHE A 56 -17.00 -14.45 -14.09
CA PHE A 56 -16.29 -15.10 -15.21
C PHE A 56 -16.09 -14.11 -16.35
N LEU A 57 -14.83 -13.85 -16.69
CA LEU A 57 -14.45 -12.96 -17.78
C LEU A 57 -13.73 -13.74 -18.88
N GLU A 58 -13.89 -13.29 -20.13
CA GLU A 58 -13.18 -13.81 -21.29
C GLU A 58 -12.48 -12.66 -22.01
N VAL A 59 -11.19 -12.83 -22.31
CA VAL A 59 -10.34 -11.84 -22.96
C VAL A 59 -9.64 -12.50 -24.14
N ASP A 60 -9.83 -11.98 -25.34
CA ASP A 60 -9.06 -12.42 -26.51
C ASP A 60 -7.71 -11.67 -26.54
N VAL A 61 -6.61 -12.41 -26.63
CA VAL A 61 -5.25 -11.85 -26.57
C VAL A 61 -4.88 -11.00 -27.79
N HIS A 62 -5.57 -11.15 -28.93
CA HIS A 62 -5.36 -10.34 -30.12
C HIS A 62 -6.21 -9.07 -30.11
N VAL A 63 -7.35 -9.09 -29.41
CA VAL A 63 -8.22 -7.92 -29.22
C VAL A 63 -7.69 -7.02 -28.11
N CYS A 64 -7.32 -7.60 -26.96
CA CYS A 64 -6.84 -6.89 -25.77
C CYS A 64 -5.34 -7.15 -25.56
N GLN A 65 -4.52 -6.69 -26.51
CA GLN A 65 -3.08 -6.99 -26.54
C GLN A 65 -2.33 -6.38 -25.35
N ALA A 66 -2.71 -5.17 -24.93
CA ALA A 66 -2.06 -4.50 -23.80
C ALA A 66 -2.35 -5.24 -22.49
N THR A 67 -3.59 -5.69 -22.30
CA THR A 67 -4.03 -6.49 -21.16
C THR A 67 -3.36 -7.86 -21.13
N ALA A 68 -3.25 -8.53 -22.27
CA ALA A 68 -2.56 -9.82 -22.37
C ALA A 68 -1.06 -9.66 -22.04
N ALA A 69 -0.42 -8.62 -22.56
CA ALA A 69 0.98 -8.31 -22.29
C ALA A 69 1.21 -7.96 -20.80
N SER A 70 0.36 -7.11 -20.21
CA SER A 70 0.50 -6.69 -18.81
C SER A 70 0.32 -7.86 -17.84
N ASN A 71 -0.47 -8.86 -18.20
CA ASN A 71 -0.71 -10.06 -17.43
C ASN A 71 0.26 -11.22 -17.76
N ASN A 72 1.28 -10.98 -18.60
CA ASN A 72 2.30 -11.95 -19.01
C ASN A 72 1.74 -13.24 -19.62
N ILE A 73 0.70 -13.11 -20.46
CA ILE A 73 0.09 -14.27 -21.11
C ILE A 73 0.96 -14.75 -22.27
N SER A 74 1.54 -15.94 -22.11
CA SER A 74 2.43 -16.57 -23.11
C SER A 74 1.78 -17.72 -23.90
N ALA A 75 0.66 -18.24 -23.42
CA ALA A 75 -0.06 -19.34 -24.04
C ALA A 75 -1.57 -19.27 -23.76
N THR A 76 -2.37 -19.85 -24.64
CA THR A 76 -3.82 -19.94 -24.47
C THR A 76 -4.30 -21.40 -24.58
N PRO A 77 -5.33 -21.79 -23.80
CA PRO A 77 -6.01 -21.00 -22.78
C PRO A 77 -5.19 -20.87 -21.49
N THR A 78 -5.19 -19.67 -20.92
CA THR A 78 -4.67 -19.39 -19.58
C THR A 78 -5.78 -18.73 -18.76
N PHE A 79 -5.94 -19.17 -17.52
CA PHE A 79 -6.94 -18.69 -16.58
C PHE A 79 -6.22 -17.98 -15.45
N LEU A 80 -6.56 -16.71 -15.25
CA LEU A 80 -6.05 -15.93 -14.13
C LEU A 80 -7.16 -15.74 -13.11
N PHE A 81 -6.82 -15.98 -11.84
CA PHE A 81 -7.73 -15.82 -10.72
C PHE A 81 -7.41 -14.50 -10.05
N PHE A 82 -8.42 -13.66 -9.88
CA PHE A 82 -8.29 -12.37 -9.24
C PHE A 82 -9.25 -12.23 -8.08
N ARG A 83 -8.81 -11.55 -7.03
CA ARG A 83 -9.65 -11.10 -5.92
C ARG A 83 -9.20 -9.70 -5.54
N ASN A 84 -10.13 -8.76 -5.38
CA ASN A 84 -9.81 -7.35 -5.11
C ASN A 84 -8.79 -6.75 -6.10
N ARG A 85 -8.89 -7.12 -7.39
CA ARG A 85 -7.97 -6.73 -8.48
C ARG A 85 -6.53 -7.24 -8.36
N VAL A 86 -6.28 -8.16 -7.43
CA VAL A 86 -4.99 -8.83 -7.25
C VAL A 86 -5.06 -10.22 -7.86
N ARG A 87 -4.06 -10.60 -8.65
CA ARG A 87 -3.91 -11.98 -9.13
C ARG A 87 -3.54 -12.89 -7.96
N VAL A 88 -4.41 -13.84 -7.62
CA VAL A 88 -4.24 -14.79 -6.51
C VAL A 88 -3.80 -16.18 -6.98
N ASP A 89 -4.08 -16.55 -8.24
CA ASP A 89 -3.65 -17.82 -8.82
C ASP A 89 -3.64 -17.75 -10.35
N GLN A 90 -3.04 -18.76 -10.97
CA GLN A 90 -2.98 -18.95 -12.42
C GLN A 90 -3.10 -20.44 -12.75
N TYR A 91 -3.89 -20.76 -13.78
CA TYR A 91 -4.02 -22.10 -14.32
C TYR A 91 -3.89 -22.07 -15.84
N GLN A 92 -3.10 -22.98 -16.40
CA GLN A 92 -2.84 -23.02 -17.84
C GLN A 92 -3.22 -24.37 -18.41
N GLY A 93 -3.91 -24.36 -19.56
CA GLY A 93 -4.32 -25.58 -20.26
C GLY A 93 -5.83 -25.76 -20.33
N ALA A 94 -6.26 -26.75 -21.12
CA ALA A 94 -7.66 -26.99 -21.44
C ALA A 94 -8.21 -28.22 -20.71
N ASP A 95 -7.92 -28.34 -19.41
CA ASP A 95 -8.51 -29.35 -18.53
C ASP A 95 -9.55 -28.69 -17.61
N ALA A 96 -10.79 -29.16 -17.71
CA ALA A 96 -11.93 -28.62 -16.99
C ALA A 96 -11.95 -29.06 -15.52
N ALA A 97 -11.45 -30.27 -15.23
CA ALA A 97 -11.47 -30.81 -13.87
C ALA A 97 -10.49 -30.05 -12.98
N GLY A 98 -9.24 -29.87 -13.43
CA GLY A 98 -8.25 -29.07 -12.70
C GLY A 98 -8.64 -27.59 -12.57
N LEU A 99 -9.28 -27.01 -13.60
CA LEU A 99 -9.82 -25.65 -13.49
C LEU A 99 -10.92 -25.55 -12.44
N GLU A 100 -11.84 -26.51 -12.39
CA GLU A 100 -12.90 -26.54 -11.39
C GLU A 100 -12.34 -26.74 -9.98
N GLU A 101 -11.37 -27.63 -9.79
CA GLU A 101 -10.70 -27.83 -8.50
C GLU A 101 -10.06 -26.54 -7.99
N LYS A 102 -9.40 -25.79 -8.87
CA LYS A 102 -8.87 -24.46 -8.55
C LYS A 102 -9.95 -23.45 -8.18
N ILE A 103 -11.06 -23.42 -8.93
CA ILE A 103 -12.21 -22.56 -8.58
C ILE A 103 -12.72 -22.93 -7.19
N LYS A 104 -12.96 -24.22 -6.92
CA LYS A 104 -13.39 -24.70 -5.60
C LYS A 104 -12.43 -24.28 -4.51
N GLN A 105 -11.13 -24.51 -4.69
CA GLN A 105 -10.10 -24.11 -3.73
C GLN A 105 -10.20 -22.61 -3.38
N HIS A 106 -10.42 -21.74 -4.36
CA HIS A 106 -10.49 -20.28 -4.14
C HIS A 106 -11.87 -19.77 -3.73
N THR A 107 -12.93 -20.57 -3.88
CA THR A 107 -14.29 -20.29 -3.38
C THR A 107 -14.57 -20.88 -2.00
N GLU A 108 -13.92 -21.98 -1.62
CA GLU A 108 -14.04 -22.60 -0.29
C GLU A 108 -13.11 -21.89 0.70
N ASN A 109 -11.90 -21.52 0.27
CA ASN A 109 -11.02 -20.61 1.03
C ASN A 109 -11.39 -19.13 0.79
N ASP A 110 -12.67 -18.83 0.50
CA ASP A 110 -13.13 -17.46 0.28
C ASP A 110 -13.28 -16.74 1.62
N PRO A 111 -12.39 -15.77 1.96
CA PRO A 111 -12.62 -14.92 3.11
C PRO A 111 -13.71 -13.86 2.83
N GLY A 112 -14.23 -13.79 1.59
CA GLY A 112 -15.13 -12.75 1.09
C GLY A 112 -16.56 -13.18 0.81
N ASN A 113 -16.97 -14.39 1.23
CA ASN A 113 -18.39 -14.78 1.26
C ASN A 113 -18.99 -14.74 2.68
N SER A 114 -18.21 -14.40 3.71
CA SER A 114 -18.80 -13.61 4.78
C SER A 114 -19.02 -12.22 4.22
N GLU A 115 -20.21 -11.68 4.45
CA GLU A 115 -20.50 -10.26 4.40
C GLU A 115 -19.58 -9.53 5.38
N ASP A 116 -18.26 -9.45 5.12
CA ASP A 116 -17.33 -8.66 5.92
C ASP A 116 -17.51 -7.21 5.44
N SER A 117 -18.69 -6.65 5.78
CA SER A 117 -19.07 -5.25 5.55
C SER A 117 -18.07 -4.26 6.14
N ASP A 118 -17.20 -4.77 7.00
CA ASP A 118 -16.34 -4.00 7.89
C ASP A 118 -14.99 -3.69 7.21
N ILE A 119 -14.61 -4.40 6.15
CA ILE A 119 -13.38 -4.12 5.40
C ILE A 119 -13.62 -2.98 4.38
N PRO A 120 -12.89 -1.86 4.46
CA PRO A 120 -13.07 -0.76 3.52
C PRO A 120 -12.74 -1.15 2.08
N LYS A 121 -13.54 -0.64 1.13
CA LYS A 121 -13.40 -0.94 -0.31
C LYS A 121 -11.97 -0.68 -0.81
N GLY A 122 -11.35 -1.71 -1.38
CA GLY A 122 -10.01 -1.63 -1.94
C GLY A 122 -8.92 -2.26 -1.08
N TYR A 123 -9.24 -2.66 0.16
CA TYR A 123 -8.40 -3.49 1.00
C TYR A 123 -8.96 -4.91 1.10
N MET A 124 -8.14 -5.83 1.58
CA MET A 124 -8.50 -7.23 1.74
C MET A 124 -7.83 -7.82 2.97
N ASP A 125 -8.41 -8.91 3.47
CA ASP A 125 -7.76 -9.78 4.45
C ASP A 125 -6.46 -10.36 3.85
N LEU A 126 -5.35 -10.17 4.56
CA LEU A 126 -4.02 -10.60 4.15
C LEU A 126 -3.64 -12.00 4.64
N MET A 127 -4.52 -12.67 5.39
CA MET A 127 -4.34 -14.04 5.85
C MET A 127 -3.91 -15.03 4.74
N PRO A 128 -4.42 -14.96 3.49
CA PRO A 128 -3.97 -15.82 2.40
C PRO A 128 -2.50 -15.61 1.99
N PHE A 129 -1.90 -14.47 2.33
CA PHE A 129 -0.50 -14.16 2.02
C PHE A 129 0.44 -14.51 3.18
N VAL A 130 -0.08 -14.95 4.32
CA VAL A 130 0.73 -15.33 5.49
C VAL A 130 1.50 -16.62 5.21
N ASN A 131 2.80 -16.59 5.48
CA ASN A 131 3.67 -17.74 5.46
C ASN A 131 3.74 -18.38 6.85
N LYS A 132 2.88 -19.38 7.12
CA LYS A 132 2.82 -20.05 8.43
C LYS A 132 4.18 -20.62 8.86
N ALA A 133 4.96 -21.17 7.92
CA ALA A 133 6.27 -21.75 8.23
C ALA A 133 7.34 -20.71 8.63
N GLY A 134 7.11 -19.43 8.32
CA GLY A 134 7.96 -18.33 8.72
C GLY A 134 7.40 -17.51 9.89
N CYS A 135 6.29 -17.95 10.49
CA CYS A 135 5.73 -17.32 11.68
C CYS A 135 6.38 -17.92 12.94
N GLU A 136 6.46 -17.11 13.98
CA GLU A 136 7.04 -17.48 15.27
C GLU A 136 6.25 -16.77 16.36
N CYS A 137 5.96 -17.45 17.47
CA CYS A 137 5.37 -16.83 18.64
C CYS A 137 6.19 -17.21 19.88
N LEU A 138 6.53 -16.21 20.69
CA LEU A 138 7.21 -16.41 21.97
C LEU A 138 6.23 -16.20 23.12
N ASN A 139 6.42 -16.99 24.18
CA ASN A 139 5.55 -17.07 25.36
C ASN A 139 4.11 -17.55 25.04
N GLU A 140 3.96 -18.38 23.99
CA GLU A 140 2.69 -19.08 23.75
C GLU A 140 2.52 -20.28 24.68
N SER A 141 1.28 -20.55 25.10
CA SER A 141 0.93 -21.75 25.85
C SER A 141 1.07 -23.02 24.99
N ASP A 142 1.56 -24.11 25.61
CA ASP A 142 1.68 -25.43 24.97
C ASP A 142 0.34 -25.97 24.44
N ASP A 143 -0.76 -25.66 25.13
CA ASP A 143 -2.10 -26.14 24.77
C ASP A 143 -2.80 -25.24 23.75
N MET A 144 -2.49 -23.93 23.78
CA MET A 144 -3.22 -22.88 23.08
C MET A 144 -2.24 -21.96 22.32
N GLY A 145 -1.54 -22.56 21.34
CA GLY A 145 -0.50 -21.89 20.55
C GLY A 145 -1.00 -20.94 19.47
N PHE A 146 -0.06 -20.29 18.79
CA PHE A 146 -0.28 -19.21 17.82
C PHE A 146 -1.16 -19.59 16.63
N ASP A 147 -1.07 -20.83 16.14
CA ASP A 147 -1.88 -21.28 15.00
C ASP A 147 -3.40 -21.14 15.25
N ASN A 148 -3.81 -21.11 16.52
CA ASN A 148 -5.19 -20.94 16.92
C ASN A 148 -5.73 -19.54 16.61
N CYS A 149 -4.95 -18.49 16.84
CA CYS A 149 -5.41 -17.11 16.63
C CYS A 149 -5.41 -16.69 15.15
N LEU A 150 -4.96 -17.56 14.25
CA LEU A 150 -4.95 -17.32 12.80
C LEU A 150 -6.26 -17.76 12.10
N ASN A 151 -7.12 -18.52 12.77
CA ASN A 151 -8.39 -18.99 12.20
C ASN A 151 -9.57 -18.36 12.96
N LYS A 152 -10.71 -18.14 12.29
CA LYS A 152 -11.94 -17.60 12.90
C LYS A 152 -12.73 -18.65 13.72
N GLU A 153 -12.09 -19.76 14.07
CA GLU A 153 -12.67 -20.88 14.83
C GLU A 153 -12.63 -20.58 16.34
N PRO A 154 -13.38 -21.30 17.20
CA PRO A 154 -13.51 -21.00 18.63
C PRO A 154 -12.25 -21.31 19.47
N SER A 155 -11.05 -21.28 18.88
CA SER A 155 -9.79 -21.41 19.59
C SER A 155 -9.21 -20.03 19.94
N TYR A 156 -8.11 -20.03 20.70
CA TYR A 156 -7.40 -18.82 21.08
C TYR A 156 -5.91 -19.10 21.26
N LEU A 157 -5.13 -18.04 21.17
CA LEU A 157 -3.78 -17.94 21.68
C LEU A 157 -3.85 -17.42 23.12
N GLU A 158 -3.18 -18.07 24.05
CA GLU A 158 -2.97 -17.59 25.42
C GLU A 158 -1.48 -17.57 25.74
N SER A 159 -1.06 -16.58 26.52
CA SER A 159 0.31 -16.51 27.02
C SER A 159 0.55 -17.48 28.18
N ASP A 160 1.78 -18.01 28.29
CA ASP A 160 2.10 -19.08 29.26
C ASP A 160 2.54 -18.54 30.63
N CYS A 161 3.51 -17.62 30.66
CA CYS A 161 4.17 -17.21 31.90
C CYS A 161 3.64 -15.88 32.46
N ASP A 162 3.43 -14.91 31.60
CA ASP A 162 3.04 -13.53 31.91
C ASP A 162 2.20 -12.95 30.76
N GLU A 163 1.77 -11.69 30.87
CA GLU A 163 0.91 -11.04 29.89
C GLU A 163 1.61 -10.69 28.55
N GLN A 164 2.94 -10.82 28.48
CA GLN A 164 3.70 -10.42 27.30
C GLN A 164 3.65 -11.49 26.22
N LEU A 165 3.44 -11.09 24.97
CA LEU A 165 3.50 -11.97 23.82
C LEU A 165 4.34 -11.33 22.72
N LEU A 166 5.12 -12.14 22.01
CA LEU A 166 5.86 -11.69 20.84
C LEU A 166 5.49 -12.54 19.64
N ILE A 167 4.71 -11.96 18.73
CA ILE A 167 4.11 -12.64 17.59
C ILE A 167 4.76 -12.11 16.32
N THR A 168 5.47 -12.96 15.59
CA THR A 168 6.07 -12.65 14.29
C THR A 168 5.30 -13.34 13.17
N ILE A 169 4.79 -12.54 12.23
CA ILE A 169 4.08 -13.00 11.04
C ILE A 169 4.90 -12.66 9.80
N ALA A 170 5.28 -13.69 9.04
CA ALA A 170 5.91 -13.54 7.74
C ALA A 170 4.88 -13.60 6.61
N PHE A 171 5.13 -12.88 5.53
CA PHE A 171 4.31 -12.92 4.32
C PHE A 171 5.08 -13.56 3.15
N ASN A 172 4.38 -14.32 2.31
CA ASN A 172 4.93 -14.96 1.11
C ASN A 172 5.37 -13.95 0.03
N GLN A 173 4.86 -12.72 0.11
CA GLN A 173 5.22 -11.61 -0.77
C GLN A 173 5.07 -10.29 0.01
N PRO A 174 5.74 -9.21 -0.42
CA PRO A 174 5.61 -7.95 0.28
C PRO A 174 4.18 -7.40 0.21
N VAL A 175 3.67 -6.90 1.34
CA VAL A 175 2.32 -6.34 1.48
C VAL A 175 2.35 -4.91 2.01
N LYS A 176 1.22 -4.23 1.85
CA LYS A 176 0.93 -2.93 2.46
C LYS A 176 -0.10 -3.13 3.55
N LEU A 177 0.21 -2.75 4.79
CA LEU A 177 -0.71 -2.87 5.90
C LEU A 177 -1.47 -1.55 6.07
N PHE A 178 -2.80 -1.63 6.14
CA PHE A 178 -3.68 -0.49 6.35
C PHE A 178 -4.25 -0.49 7.77
N SER A 179 -4.77 -1.62 8.20
CA SER A 179 -5.27 -1.84 9.56
C SER A 179 -4.99 -3.28 9.98
N MET A 180 -5.22 -3.57 11.25
CA MET A 180 -5.29 -4.92 11.78
C MET A 180 -6.60 -5.11 12.54
N LYS A 181 -7.00 -6.36 12.71
CA LYS A 181 -8.17 -6.73 13.51
C LYS A 181 -7.71 -7.70 14.59
N LEU A 182 -8.12 -7.44 15.82
CA LEU A 182 -7.94 -8.30 16.96
C LEU A 182 -9.31 -8.64 17.53
N VAL A 183 -9.53 -9.90 17.86
CA VAL A 183 -10.73 -10.34 18.58
C VAL A 183 -10.27 -11.05 19.84
N SER A 184 -10.93 -10.72 20.95
CA SER A 184 -10.82 -11.45 22.20
C SER A 184 -12.22 -11.65 22.77
N SER A 185 -12.49 -12.87 23.22
CA SER A 185 -13.71 -13.24 23.96
C SER A 185 -13.69 -12.74 25.39
N ASP A 186 -12.50 -12.50 25.94
CA ASP A 186 -12.27 -11.95 27.27
C ASP A 186 -11.59 -10.58 27.12
N PHE A 187 -12.34 -9.51 27.34
CA PHE A 187 -11.83 -8.15 27.20
C PHE A 187 -10.75 -7.84 28.24
N ALA A 188 -10.84 -8.36 29.47
CA ALA A 188 -9.86 -8.10 30.52
C ALA A 188 -8.48 -8.66 30.13
N LYS A 189 -8.45 -9.83 29.49
CA LYS A 189 -7.23 -10.47 28.98
C LYS A 189 -6.83 -10.00 27.57
N ALA A 190 -7.57 -9.09 26.97
CA ALA A 190 -7.24 -8.60 25.63
C ALA A 190 -6.01 -7.67 25.67
N PRO A 191 -5.18 -7.62 24.61
CA PRO A 191 -4.06 -6.67 24.53
C PRO A 191 -4.46 -5.20 24.73
N LYS A 192 -3.60 -4.42 25.39
CA LYS A 192 -3.79 -2.97 25.59
C LYS A 192 -2.66 -2.18 24.96
N GLU A 193 -1.46 -2.26 25.53
CA GLU A 193 -0.28 -1.62 24.96
C GLU A 193 0.45 -2.60 24.03
N MET A 194 0.62 -2.21 22.77
CA MET A 194 1.34 -3.02 21.79
C MET A 194 2.37 -2.20 21.01
N LYS A 195 3.48 -2.83 20.65
CA LYS A 195 4.46 -2.29 19.70
C LYS A 195 4.45 -3.11 18.42
N VAL A 196 4.46 -2.42 17.29
CA VAL A 196 4.50 -3.02 15.96
C VAL A 196 5.85 -2.72 15.32
N PHE A 197 6.55 -3.76 14.88
CA PHE A 197 7.80 -3.71 14.15
C PHE A 197 7.63 -4.38 12.79
N ILE A 198 8.43 -3.98 11.80
CA ILE A 198 8.42 -4.60 10.47
C ILE A 198 9.83 -4.87 9.96
N ASN A 199 9.96 -5.90 9.13
CA ASN A 199 11.17 -6.25 8.39
C ASN A 199 12.42 -6.34 9.26
N LEU A 200 12.27 -6.93 10.45
CA LEU A 200 13.40 -7.11 11.36
C LEU A 200 14.40 -8.12 10.76
N PRO A 201 15.72 -7.83 10.83
CA PRO A 201 16.74 -8.67 10.20
C PRO A 201 17.03 -9.96 10.97
N ARG A 202 16.58 -10.05 12.22
CA ARG A 202 16.74 -11.19 13.12
C ARG A 202 15.49 -11.29 14.01
N SER A 203 15.25 -12.46 14.59
CA SER A 203 14.21 -12.62 15.61
C SER A 203 14.47 -11.65 16.77
N MET A 204 13.38 -11.11 17.30
CA MET A 204 13.40 -10.12 18.38
C MET A 204 12.97 -10.81 19.67
N GLY A 205 13.72 -10.59 20.75
CA GLY A 205 13.33 -11.00 22.09
C GLY A 205 12.63 -9.89 22.85
N PHE A 206 12.08 -10.21 24.02
CA PHE A 206 11.35 -9.28 24.90
C PHE A 206 12.18 -8.06 25.30
N ASP A 207 13.42 -8.26 25.77
CA ASP A 207 14.35 -7.16 26.11
C ASP A 207 14.61 -6.19 24.95
N ASP A 208 14.78 -6.74 23.75
CA ASP A 208 15.02 -5.96 22.54
C ASP A 208 13.75 -5.18 22.14
N ALA A 209 12.57 -5.80 22.27
CA ALA A 209 11.28 -5.17 21.96
C ALA A 209 10.93 -4.02 22.92
N GLU A 210 11.26 -4.14 24.21
CA GLU A 210 11.04 -3.10 25.21
C GLU A 210 11.89 -1.85 24.93
N ARG A 211 13.16 -2.04 24.58
CA ARG A 211 14.13 -0.94 24.41
C ARG A 211 14.07 -0.30 23.04
N SER A 212 13.67 -1.06 22.02
CA SER A 212 13.64 -0.59 20.64
C SER A 212 12.46 0.35 20.37
N GLU A 213 12.69 1.31 19.47
CA GLU A 213 11.63 2.17 18.93
C GLU A 213 10.78 1.37 17.94
N ALA A 214 9.48 1.31 18.20
CA ALA A 214 8.52 0.63 17.33
C ALA A 214 8.28 1.41 16.03
N THR A 215 7.93 0.71 14.97
CA THR A 215 7.41 1.36 13.76
C THR A 215 6.12 2.11 14.09
N GLN A 216 5.27 1.51 14.91
CA GLN A 216 4.10 2.13 15.51
C GLN A 216 3.85 1.54 16.89
N THR A 217 3.51 2.38 17.87
CA THR A 217 2.95 1.97 19.16
C THR A 217 1.45 2.11 19.10
N LEU A 218 0.73 1.15 19.67
CA LEU A 218 -0.72 1.08 19.76
C LEU A 218 -1.11 1.08 21.24
N ASP A 219 -2.16 1.83 21.55
CA ASP A 219 -2.84 1.83 22.84
C ASP A 219 -4.31 1.52 22.52
N LEU A 220 -4.69 0.27 22.77
CA LEU A 220 -5.98 -0.29 22.34
C LEU A 220 -7.05 -0.03 23.40
N SER A 221 -8.25 0.24 22.94
CA SER A 221 -9.43 0.54 23.76
C SER A 221 -10.54 -0.47 23.53
N GLU A 222 -11.62 -0.38 24.32
CA GLU A 222 -12.82 -1.21 24.14
C GLU A 222 -13.44 -1.06 22.74
N GLU A 223 -13.28 0.09 22.07
CA GLU A 223 -13.82 0.31 20.73
C GLU A 223 -13.12 -0.54 19.67
N ASP A 224 -11.83 -0.86 19.88
CA ASP A 224 -11.02 -1.65 18.95
C ASP A 224 -11.38 -3.13 18.94
N TYR A 225 -12.05 -3.61 20.00
CA TYR A 225 -12.47 -5.01 20.18
C TYR A 225 -13.93 -5.28 19.83
N LYS A 226 -14.67 -4.28 19.36
CA LYS A 226 -16.01 -4.47 18.82
C LYS A 226 -15.95 -5.29 17.52
N ASP A 227 -17.08 -5.89 17.12
CA ASP A 227 -17.14 -6.76 15.94
C ASP A 227 -16.63 -6.07 14.66
N ASP A 228 -16.86 -4.76 14.51
CA ASP A 228 -16.41 -3.91 13.39
C ASP A 228 -15.08 -3.17 13.67
N GLY A 229 -14.46 -3.43 14.83
CA GLY A 229 -13.24 -2.78 15.29
C GLY A 229 -12.05 -3.07 14.36
N LEU A 230 -11.59 -2.03 13.65
CA LEU A 230 -10.36 -2.07 12.87
C LEU A 230 -9.34 -1.11 13.47
N ILE A 231 -8.23 -1.68 13.92
CA ILE A 231 -7.12 -0.93 14.53
C ILE A 231 -6.31 -0.28 13.41
N PRO A 232 -6.32 1.06 13.27
CA PRO A 232 -5.69 1.75 12.16
C PRO A 232 -4.17 1.72 12.28
N LEU A 233 -3.50 1.25 11.22
CA LEU A 233 -2.06 1.35 11.08
C LEU A 233 -1.70 2.57 10.25
N ARG A 234 -0.54 3.17 10.53
CA ARG A 234 -0.02 4.32 9.81
C ARG A 234 0.52 3.86 8.46
N TYR A 235 -0.37 3.59 7.51
CA TYR A 235 -0.09 3.03 6.18
C TYR A 235 1.19 3.56 5.52
N VAL A 236 1.51 4.85 5.63
CA VAL A 236 2.76 5.44 5.08
C VAL A 236 4.05 4.78 5.59
N LYS A 237 4.05 4.18 6.79
CA LYS A 237 5.17 3.41 7.34
C LYS A 237 5.14 1.93 6.91
N PHE A 238 3.97 1.41 6.54
CA PHE A 238 3.74 0.01 6.22
C PHE A 238 3.50 -0.21 4.72
N GLN A 239 4.34 0.38 3.86
CA GLN A 239 4.22 0.28 2.39
C GLN A 239 4.88 -0.96 1.77
N ASN A 240 5.77 -1.61 2.50
CA ASN A 240 6.56 -2.72 1.99
C ASN A 240 6.93 -3.64 3.15
N VAL A 241 5.97 -4.47 3.57
CA VAL A 241 6.09 -5.34 4.74
C VAL A 241 6.25 -6.78 4.26
N GLN A 242 7.39 -7.38 4.59
CA GLN A 242 7.67 -8.81 4.38
C GLN A 242 7.46 -9.61 5.66
N SER A 243 7.76 -9.00 6.81
CA SER A 243 7.45 -9.55 8.12
C SER A 243 6.97 -8.44 9.05
N VAL A 244 6.05 -8.78 9.95
CA VAL A 244 5.56 -7.90 11.02
C VAL A 244 5.72 -8.64 12.35
N THR A 245 6.25 -7.94 13.35
CA THR A 245 6.38 -8.45 14.71
C THR A 245 5.54 -7.58 15.64
N LEU A 246 4.60 -8.20 16.34
CA LEU A 246 3.76 -7.60 17.35
C LEU A 246 4.33 -7.97 18.72
N PHE A 247 4.64 -6.97 19.52
CA PHE A 247 4.98 -7.15 20.93
C PHE A 247 3.81 -6.63 21.77
N VAL A 248 3.12 -7.54 22.44
CA VAL A 248 2.12 -7.21 23.46
C VAL A 248 2.84 -6.98 24.77
N LYS A 249 2.67 -5.78 25.33
CA LYS A 249 3.32 -5.36 26.57
C LYS A 249 2.43 -5.50 27.79
N SER A 250 1.13 -5.25 27.63
CA SER A 250 0.13 -5.37 28.70
C SER A 250 -1.25 -5.69 28.13
N ASN A 251 -2.16 -6.13 28.99
CA ASN A 251 -3.57 -6.37 28.68
C ASN A 251 -4.48 -5.30 29.33
N GLN A 252 -5.79 -5.38 29.07
CA GLN A 252 -6.77 -4.37 29.49
C GLN A 252 -7.05 -4.38 31.00
N GLY A 253 -7.07 -5.57 31.61
CA GLY A 253 -7.48 -5.81 32.99
C GLY A 253 -6.34 -5.94 33.99
N ASP A 254 -5.09 -5.74 33.56
CA ASP A 254 -3.89 -6.06 34.34
C ASP A 254 -3.89 -7.53 34.83
N GLU A 255 -4.39 -8.42 33.98
CA GLU A 255 -4.47 -9.87 34.21
C GLU A 255 -3.08 -10.52 34.03
N GLU A 256 -2.88 -11.70 34.62
CA GLU A 256 -1.59 -12.41 34.54
C GLU A 256 -1.28 -12.94 33.13
N THR A 257 -2.30 -13.17 32.30
CA THR A 257 -2.14 -13.71 30.94
C THR A 257 -2.94 -12.93 29.92
N THR A 258 -2.45 -12.92 28.68
CA THR A 258 -3.10 -12.29 27.54
C THR A 258 -3.77 -13.35 26.67
N LYS A 259 -4.99 -13.06 26.18
CA LYS A 259 -5.74 -13.90 25.25
C LYS A 259 -6.04 -13.19 23.93
N ILE A 260 -5.85 -13.91 22.83
CA ILE A 260 -6.18 -13.46 21.48
C ILE A 260 -6.92 -14.57 20.76
N ASN A 261 -8.20 -14.37 20.45
CA ASN A 261 -9.00 -15.33 19.70
C ASN A 261 -8.73 -15.26 18.20
N TYR A 262 -8.58 -14.05 17.65
CA TYR A 262 -8.34 -13.88 16.23
C TYR A 262 -7.46 -12.67 15.95
N LEU A 263 -6.48 -12.84 15.06
CA LEU A 263 -5.57 -11.82 14.58
C LEU A 263 -5.53 -11.89 13.05
N THR A 264 -5.83 -10.77 12.39
CA THR A 264 -5.59 -10.62 10.95
C THR A 264 -5.11 -9.22 10.60
N PHE A 265 -4.48 -9.11 9.44
CA PHE A 265 -4.09 -7.84 8.84
C PHE A 265 -4.94 -7.54 7.63
N ILE A 266 -5.33 -6.27 7.51
CA ILE A 266 -6.11 -5.75 6.39
C ILE A 266 -5.23 -4.82 5.58
N GLY A 267 -5.19 -5.05 4.27
CA GLY A 267 -4.30 -4.29 3.41
C GLY A 267 -4.36 -4.72 1.96
N THR A 268 -3.25 -4.55 1.25
CA THR A 268 -3.11 -4.98 -0.15
C THR A 268 -1.70 -5.48 -0.39
N PRO A 269 -1.48 -6.51 -1.21
CA PRO A 269 -0.13 -6.86 -1.62
C PRO A 269 0.53 -5.73 -2.41
N VAL A 270 1.84 -5.61 -2.27
CA VAL A 270 2.65 -4.76 -3.15
C VAL A 270 2.67 -5.47 -4.50
N GLN A 271 1.69 -5.16 -5.35
CA GLN A 271 1.75 -5.57 -6.75
C GLN A 271 3.11 -5.14 -7.29
N ALA A 272 3.76 -6.01 -8.08
CA ALA A 272 4.73 -5.55 -9.05
C ALA A 272 3.98 -4.57 -9.93
N THR A 273 4.08 -3.28 -9.58
CA THR A 273 3.39 -2.22 -10.28
C THR A 273 3.97 -2.26 -11.68
N ASN A 274 3.19 -2.77 -12.63
CA ASN A 274 3.52 -2.50 -14.01
C ASN A 274 3.38 -0.98 -14.13
N MET A 275 4.50 -0.28 -14.26
CA MET A 275 4.57 1.20 -14.20
C MET A 275 3.68 1.89 -15.25
N ASN A 276 3.06 1.12 -16.14
CA ASN A 276 2.06 1.55 -17.12
C ASN A 276 0.67 1.86 -16.52
N ASP A 277 0.35 1.42 -15.30
CA ASP A 277 -0.97 1.68 -14.67
C ASP A 277 -1.04 3.04 -13.95
N PHE A 278 0.08 3.77 -13.86
CA PHE A 278 0.07 5.18 -13.46
C PHE A 278 -0.04 6.10 -14.70
N LYS A 279 -1.26 6.31 -15.19
CA LYS A 279 -1.55 7.60 -15.83
C LYS A 279 -1.54 8.65 -14.72
N ARG A 280 -0.54 9.53 -14.74
CA ARG A 280 -0.50 10.74 -13.89
C ARG A 280 -1.83 11.47 -14.05
N ALA A 281 -2.64 11.47 -13.00
CA ALA A 281 -3.84 12.27 -12.94
C ALA A 281 -3.44 13.76 -12.95
N GLY A 282 -3.82 14.46 -14.01
CA GLY A 282 -3.98 15.92 -14.00
C GLY A 282 -2.85 16.77 -14.59
N ARG A 283 -2.77 16.83 -15.91
CA ARG A 283 -3.07 18.05 -16.68
C ARG A 283 -3.54 17.63 -18.06
N GLY A 284 -4.79 17.98 -18.39
CA GLY A 284 -5.44 17.58 -19.63
C GLY A 284 -4.65 18.02 -20.86
N GLU A 285 -4.48 17.10 -21.80
CA GLU A 285 -4.25 17.43 -23.19
C GLU A 285 -5.61 17.76 -23.83
N GLU A 286 -6.04 19.01 -23.66
CA GLU A 286 -6.82 19.67 -24.70
C GLU A 286 -5.86 20.51 -25.54
N GLY A 287 -5.90 20.34 -26.85
CA GLY A 287 -5.31 21.26 -27.81
C GLY A 287 -3.85 21.00 -28.16
N ARG A 288 -3.61 20.08 -29.10
CA ARG A 288 -2.37 20.08 -29.90
C ARG A 288 -2.57 21.03 -31.09
N GLU A 289 -2.51 22.34 -30.84
CA GLU A 289 -2.28 23.34 -31.89
C GLU A 289 -0.83 23.84 -31.80
N SER A 290 -0.17 23.87 -32.95
CA SER A 290 1.22 24.29 -33.11
C SER A 290 1.39 25.77 -32.79
N LEU A 291 2.06 26.09 -31.68
CA LEU A 291 2.48 27.45 -31.31
C LEU A 291 3.34 28.07 -32.42
N SER A 292 2.94 29.27 -32.86
CA SER A 292 3.60 30.01 -33.93
C SER A 292 4.97 30.53 -33.47
N GLU A 293 5.93 30.67 -34.40
CA GLU A 293 7.31 31.10 -34.10
C GLU A 293 7.39 32.45 -33.37
N ARG A 294 6.39 33.33 -33.53
CA ARG A 294 6.30 34.62 -32.83
C ARG A 294 6.18 34.49 -31.31
N GLU A 295 5.53 33.45 -30.82
CA GLU A 295 5.34 33.23 -29.37
C GLU A 295 6.60 32.67 -28.71
N LYS A 296 7.40 31.89 -29.48
CA LYS A 296 8.69 31.36 -29.02
C LYS A 296 9.74 32.47 -28.89
N GLU A 297 9.74 33.44 -29.80
CA GLU A 297 10.63 34.61 -29.74
C GLU A 297 10.30 35.51 -28.54
N GLY A 298 9.01 35.76 -28.25
CA GLY A 298 8.60 36.55 -27.08
C GLY A 298 8.93 35.89 -25.72
N TRP A 299 9.19 34.58 -25.68
CA TRP A 299 9.68 33.88 -24.50
C TRP A 299 11.21 33.93 -24.36
N LYS A 300 11.95 33.94 -25.48
CA LYS A 300 13.40 34.16 -25.46
C LYS A 300 13.73 35.58 -25.01
N GLU A 301 12.98 36.57 -25.47
CA GLU A 301 13.19 37.97 -25.13
C GLU A 301 12.91 38.24 -23.64
N ARG A 302 11.84 37.67 -23.09
CA ARG A 302 11.54 37.74 -21.64
C ARG A 302 12.56 37.01 -20.76
N LYS A 303 13.20 35.95 -21.26
CA LYS A 303 14.30 35.29 -20.54
C LYS A 303 15.58 36.13 -20.56
N LYS A 304 15.89 36.77 -21.68
CA LYS A 304 17.02 37.69 -21.83
C LYS A 304 16.89 38.88 -20.88
N ASP A 305 15.71 39.48 -20.81
CA ASP A 305 15.38 40.60 -19.90
C ASP A 305 15.53 40.23 -18.41
N ARG A 306 15.14 38.99 -18.04
CA ARG A 306 15.32 38.49 -16.66
C ARG A 306 16.78 38.24 -16.31
N GLN A 307 17.58 37.79 -17.27
CA GLN A 307 19.00 37.50 -17.07
C GLN A 307 19.81 38.80 -16.99
N GLU A 308 19.43 39.82 -17.75
CA GLU A 308 20.05 41.15 -17.74
C GLU A 308 19.70 41.95 -16.47
N LYS A 309 18.47 41.83 -15.95
CA LYS A 309 18.10 42.38 -14.63
C LYS A 309 18.87 41.74 -13.48
N ARG A 310 19.05 40.42 -13.51
CA ARG A 310 19.82 39.69 -12.47
C ARG A 310 21.30 40.09 -12.48
N GLY A 311 21.87 40.33 -13.66
CA GLY A 311 23.24 40.83 -13.79
C GLY A 311 23.44 42.27 -13.28
N ARG A 312 22.42 43.15 -13.42
CA ARG A 312 22.46 44.50 -12.84
C ARG A 312 22.37 44.49 -11.32
N GLU A 313 21.50 43.66 -10.75
CA GLU A 313 21.37 43.51 -9.28
C GLU A 313 22.66 42.92 -8.66
N GLU A 314 23.31 41.97 -9.33
CA GLU A 314 24.59 41.41 -8.88
C GLU A 314 25.75 42.44 -8.99
N ALA A 315 25.77 43.28 -10.03
CA ALA A 315 26.78 44.34 -10.17
C ALA A 315 26.62 45.45 -9.11
N GLU A 316 25.38 45.81 -8.76
CA GLU A 316 25.08 46.80 -7.72
C GLU A 316 25.47 46.29 -6.32
N ALA A 317 25.27 44.98 -6.06
CA ALA A 317 25.71 44.34 -4.82
C ALA A 317 27.25 44.30 -4.66
N ILE A 318 27.99 44.14 -5.77
CA ILE A 318 29.46 44.13 -5.76
C ILE A 318 30.02 45.54 -5.53
N LEU A 319 29.41 46.59 -6.11
CA LEU A 319 29.81 47.99 -5.89
C LEU A 319 29.67 48.44 -4.43
N LEU A 320 28.69 47.91 -3.70
CA LEU A 320 28.47 48.16 -2.28
C LEU A 320 29.50 47.49 -1.34
N GLN A 321 30.31 46.54 -1.84
CA GLN A 321 31.34 45.86 -1.04
C GLN A 321 32.76 46.44 -1.23
N ILE A 322 32.99 47.35 -2.19
CA ILE A 322 34.34 47.85 -2.54
C ILE A 322 34.68 49.21 -1.88
N HIS A 323 33.79 49.80 -1.07
CA HIS A 323 34.12 51.00 -0.25
C HIS A 323 34.31 50.67 1.25
N PRO A 324 35.55 50.52 1.74
CA PRO A 324 35.80 50.45 3.17
C PRO A 324 35.96 51.86 3.77
N ARG A 325 35.19 52.11 4.83
CA ARG A 325 35.56 52.91 6.03
C ARG A 325 36.44 54.15 5.82
N THR A 326 35.82 55.32 5.82
CA THR A 326 36.41 56.53 6.43
C THR A 326 35.39 57.18 7.38
N SER A 327 35.23 56.57 8.55
CA SER A 327 34.63 57.24 9.71
C SER A 327 35.56 57.08 10.91
N LEU A 328 36.52 58.00 11.04
CA LEU A 328 37.33 58.18 12.26
C LEU A 328 37.87 59.62 12.28
N CYS A 329 37.02 60.56 12.67
CA CYS A 329 37.42 61.72 13.49
C CYS A 329 36.16 62.46 13.96
N GLN A 330 35.61 62.03 15.10
CA GLN A 330 34.92 62.95 15.99
C GLN A 330 35.97 63.84 16.67
N SER A 331 35.53 65.03 17.08
CA SER A 331 36.21 66.01 17.95
C SER A 331 37.36 66.84 17.33
N CYS A 332 37.03 68.01 16.78
CA CYS A 332 37.60 69.29 17.24
C CYS A 332 36.96 70.50 16.53
N CYS A 333 36.80 71.60 17.26
CA CYS A 333 36.62 72.99 16.80
C CYS A 333 35.23 73.49 16.39
N THR A 334 34.38 73.74 17.40
CA THR A 334 33.68 75.03 17.50
C THR A 334 34.20 75.77 18.72
N LEU A 335 35.11 76.74 18.52
CA LEU A 335 35.30 77.92 19.37
C LEU A 335 36.45 78.80 18.82
N ARG A 336 36.10 79.89 18.15
CA ARG A 336 36.53 81.29 18.43
C ARG A 336 36.63 82.13 17.16
N CYS A 337 35.69 83.06 17.03
CA CYS A 337 35.93 84.36 16.41
C CYS A 337 36.81 85.24 17.34
N ASN A 338 37.50 86.18 16.68
CA ASN A 338 38.07 87.44 17.17
C ASN A 338 39.42 87.37 17.91
N THR A 339 40.46 88.14 17.57
CA THR A 339 40.57 89.50 16.97
C THR A 339 41.98 89.71 16.36
N HIS A 340 42.14 90.53 15.30
CA HIS A 340 42.85 91.82 15.39
C HIS A 340 43.06 92.51 14.03
N THR A 341 42.83 93.81 14.08
CA THR A 341 42.90 94.87 13.08
C THR A 341 44.31 95.43 12.85
N HIS A 342 44.56 95.91 11.62
CA HIS A 342 45.44 97.04 11.23
C HIS A 342 46.96 96.87 11.45
N THR A 343 47.91 97.40 10.64
CA THR A 343 47.96 98.64 9.84
C THR A 343 49.16 98.63 8.87
N HIS A 344 48.99 99.35 7.75
CA HIS A 344 50.04 99.98 6.89
C HIS A 344 50.98 100.90 7.72
N THR A 345 52.19 101.24 7.28
CA THR A 345 52.69 101.46 5.90
C THR A 345 53.94 100.69 5.54
#